data_AF-A0A7W0RNR4-F1
#
_entry.id   AF-A0A7W0RNR4-F1
#
_cell.length_a   1.000
_cell.length_b   1.000
_cell.length_c   1.000
_cell.angle_alpha   90.00
_cell.angle_beta   90.00
_cell.angle_gamma   90.00
#
_symmetry.space_group_name_H-M   'P 1'
#
loop_
_entity.id
_entity.type
_entity.pdbx_description
1 polymer ?
#
loop_
_entity_poly.entity_id
_entity_poly.type
_entity_poly.pdbx_seq_one_letter_code
_entity_poly.pdbx_strand_id
1 'polypeptide(L)'
;MTAVRLDGSSVAGTLLEVTDEALRLGGSDERGSLDLKRSELLSLEFPAGDAKPASQPILEFANGDRLYAEIGATDGDSLDVRRNEDALAVPIEAMRGITFQSLNPDDGTGALLFRDEGADDLVLLTNGDRLAGQFVGLSESDLTIDTEGREVLVPRARISAIAFSPELTNAPTIDGPHQIVHDVSGWLTVQGLKQTDDGSWSGTTAFGAPASWARDGVRRVQFLEGRVVPLSSLTPANVELTPYLDRVWPIRSNRAVTGEPLTAVGVTFATGIGVHSRCRLSYDLGG
;
A
#
# COMPACT_ATOMS: atom_id res chain seq x y z
N MET A 1 17.98 -4.64 15.52
CA MET A 1 16.55 -4.70 15.18
C MET A 1 15.77 -4.92 16.47
N THR A 2 14.49 -4.54 16.51
CA THR A 2 13.62 -4.64 17.68
C THR A 2 12.36 -5.42 17.32
N ALA A 3 12.06 -6.50 18.04
CA ALA A 3 10.80 -7.21 17.94
C ALA A 3 9.82 -6.69 19.00
N VAL A 4 8.63 -6.29 18.59
CA VAL A 4 7.54 -5.83 19.46
C VAL A 4 6.53 -6.97 19.61
N ARG A 5 6.23 -7.36 20.84
CA ARG A 5 5.29 -8.44 21.18
C ARG A 5 3.87 -7.89 21.38
N LEU A 6 2.88 -8.79 21.36
CA LEU A 6 1.47 -8.42 21.55
C LEU A 6 1.15 -7.82 22.93
N ASP A 7 1.96 -8.14 23.94
CA ASP A 7 1.85 -7.55 25.28
C ASP A 7 2.47 -6.14 25.39
N GLY A 8 3.00 -5.61 24.27
CA GLY A 8 3.67 -4.31 24.19
C GLY A 8 5.13 -4.32 24.63
N SER A 9 5.65 -5.46 25.11
CA SER A 9 7.07 -5.59 25.42
C SER A 9 7.92 -5.65 24.14
N SER A 10 9.16 -5.18 24.23
CA SER A 10 10.09 -5.15 23.09
C SER A 10 11.39 -5.86 23.42
N VAL A 11 11.92 -6.62 22.47
CA VAL A 11 13.22 -7.29 22.58
C VAL A 11 14.11 -6.83 21.43
N ALA A 12 15.28 -6.27 21.75
CA ALA A 12 16.30 -5.92 20.77
C ALA A 12 17.26 -7.10 20.53
N GLY A 13 17.70 -7.25 19.29
CA GLY A 13 18.67 -8.29 18.92
C GLY A 13 19.09 -8.24 17.47
N THR A 14 19.98 -9.17 17.11
CA THR A 14 20.37 -9.45 15.73
C THR A 14 19.43 -10.51 15.16
N LEU A 15 18.78 -10.24 14.03
CA LEU A 15 17.94 -11.23 13.39
C LEU A 15 18.79 -12.35 12.80
N LEU A 16 18.56 -13.59 13.25
CA LEU A 16 19.28 -14.77 12.76
C LEU A 16 18.48 -15.52 11.69
N GLU A 17 17.17 -15.67 11.90
CA GLU A 17 16.30 -16.43 11.01
C GLU A 17 14.84 -15.98 11.15
N VAL A 18 14.07 -16.03 10.05
CA VAL A 18 12.61 -15.89 10.05
C VAL A 18 11.98 -16.98 9.20
N THR A 19 11.11 -17.76 9.82
CA THR A 19 10.25 -18.75 9.18
C THR A 19 8.79 -18.32 9.22
N ASP A 20 7.91 -19.14 8.66
CA ASP A 20 6.46 -18.89 8.70
C ASP A 20 5.89 -18.94 10.13
N GLU A 21 6.53 -19.65 11.06
CA GLU A 21 6.01 -19.87 12.41
C GLU A 21 6.76 -19.08 13.50
N ALA A 22 8.04 -18.83 13.31
CA ALA A 22 8.90 -18.28 14.34
C ALA A 22 9.99 -17.37 13.76
N LEU A 23 10.58 -16.57 14.63
CA LEU A 23 11.83 -15.88 14.36
C LEU A 23 12.83 -16.12 15.46
N ARG A 24 14.10 -16.06 15.10
CA ARG A 24 15.22 -16.29 16.00
C ARG A 24 16.07 -15.04 16.09
N LEU A 25 16.23 -14.51 17.30
CA LEU A 25 17.09 -13.37 17.60
C LEU A 25 18.36 -13.83 18.30
N GLY A 26 19.52 -13.34 17.85
CA GLY A 26 20.75 -13.37 18.62
C GLY A 26 20.73 -12.28 19.68
N GLY A 27 21.11 -12.63 20.91
CA GLY A 27 21.28 -11.66 22.00
C GLY A 27 22.41 -10.67 21.72
N SER A 28 22.31 -9.47 22.29
CA SER A 28 23.40 -8.49 22.33
C SER A 28 24.45 -8.80 23.41
N ASP A 29 24.07 -9.54 24.45
CA ASP A 29 24.92 -10.03 25.54
C ASP A 29 24.78 -11.55 25.65
N GLU A 30 25.75 -12.24 26.27
CA GLU A 30 26.04 -13.69 26.36
C GLU A 30 24.87 -14.70 26.58
N ARG A 31 23.62 -14.24 26.67
CA ARG A 31 22.42 -15.06 26.52
C ARG A 31 22.31 -15.44 25.04
N GLY A 32 22.37 -16.74 24.76
CA GLY A 32 22.26 -17.29 23.40
C GLY A 32 20.99 -16.88 22.65
N SER A 33 20.71 -17.53 21.53
CA SER A 33 19.56 -17.18 20.69
C SER A 33 18.22 -17.28 21.42
N LEU A 34 17.32 -16.34 21.15
CA LEU A 34 15.93 -16.32 21.61
C LEU A 34 14.98 -16.64 20.44
N ASP A 35 14.17 -17.68 20.60
CA ASP A 35 13.11 -18.03 19.65
C ASP A 35 11.81 -17.35 20.06
N LEU A 36 11.19 -16.62 19.12
CA LEU A 36 9.93 -15.90 19.29
C LEU A 36 8.91 -16.46 18.30
N LYS A 37 7.73 -16.83 18.79
CA LYS A 37 6.62 -17.26 17.93
C LYS A 37 6.08 -16.05 17.17
N ARG A 38 5.89 -16.19 15.85
CA ARG A 38 5.34 -15.13 14.99
C ARG A 38 3.96 -14.68 15.44
N SER A 39 3.16 -15.61 15.95
CA SER A 39 1.81 -15.34 16.49
C SER A 39 1.80 -14.53 17.79
N GLU A 40 2.95 -14.27 18.42
CA GLU A 40 3.09 -13.41 19.60
C GLU A 40 3.72 -12.05 19.27
N LEU A 41 3.88 -11.73 17.99
CA LEU A 41 4.53 -10.50 17.53
C LEU A 41 3.52 -9.54 16.93
N LEU A 42 3.71 -8.27 17.24
CA LEU A 42 3.01 -7.15 16.62
C LEU A 42 3.80 -6.62 15.42
N SER A 43 5.10 -6.37 15.61
CA SER A 43 5.98 -5.91 14.53
C SER A 43 7.45 -6.25 14.75
N LEU A 44 8.20 -6.21 13.66
CA LEU A 44 9.66 -6.09 13.64
C LEU A 44 10.01 -4.69 13.18
N GLU A 45 10.89 -4.01 13.90
CA GLU A 45 11.42 -2.69 13.57
C GLU A 45 12.93 -2.81 13.29
N PHE A 46 13.34 -2.39 12.10
CA PHE A 46 14.73 -2.38 11.68
C PHE A 46 15.27 -0.96 11.74
N PRO A 47 16.59 -0.77 11.98
CA PRO A 47 17.19 0.54 11.95
C PRO A 47 16.89 1.23 10.62
N ALA A 48 16.36 2.45 10.65
CA ALA A 48 16.12 3.20 9.44
C ALA A 48 17.46 3.58 8.80
N GLY A 49 17.71 3.13 7.57
CA GLY A 49 18.73 3.73 6.72
C GLY A 49 18.29 5.11 6.23
N ASP A 50 19.20 6.06 6.10
CA ASP A 50 18.95 7.47 5.72
C ASP A 50 18.48 7.67 4.27
N ALA A 51 18.24 6.60 3.52
CA ALA A 51 17.80 6.70 2.13
C ALA A 51 16.39 7.29 2.04
N LYS A 52 16.31 8.50 1.49
CA LYS A 52 15.05 9.06 0.99
C LYS A 52 14.76 8.42 -0.37
N PRO A 53 13.53 7.95 -0.66
CA PRO A 53 13.21 7.49 -2.00
C PRO A 53 13.52 8.60 -3.00
N ALA A 54 14.14 8.23 -4.12
CA ALA A 54 14.30 9.13 -5.26
C ALA A 54 12.92 9.63 -5.71
N SER A 55 12.88 10.72 -6.48
CA SER A 55 11.63 11.24 -7.06
C SER A 55 11.08 10.26 -8.10
N GLN A 56 10.46 9.18 -7.63
CA GLN A 56 9.84 8.14 -8.41
C GLN A 56 8.33 8.33 -8.43
N PRO A 57 7.65 7.84 -9.48
CA PRO A 57 6.21 7.71 -9.47
C PRO A 57 5.70 6.93 -8.25
N ILE A 58 4.49 7.27 -7.83
CA ILE A 58 3.79 6.62 -6.71
C ILE A 58 2.64 5.82 -7.28
N LEU A 59 2.60 4.53 -7.00
CA LEU A 59 1.44 3.68 -7.21
C LEU A 59 0.63 3.65 -5.92
N GLU A 60 -0.66 3.93 -6.05
CA GLU A 60 -1.65 3.80 -4.97
C GLU A 60 -2.54 2.61 -5.30
N PHE A 61 -2.57 1.61 -4.41
CA PHE A 61 -3.36 0.40 -4.59
C PHE A 61 -4.71 0.54 -3.90
N ALA A 62 -5.68 -0.23 -4.37
CA ALA A 62 -7.04 -0.20 -3.84
C ALA A 62 -7.20 -0.81 -2.45
N ASN A 63 -6.31 -1.71 -2.03
CA ASN A 63 -6.31 -2.31 -0.69
C ASN A 63 -5.69 -1.41 0.40
N GLY A 64 -4.98 -0.36 0.03
CA GLY A 64 -4.24 0.45 0.98
C GLY A 64 -2.75 0.54 0.71
N ASP A 65 -2.19 -0.38 -0.08
CA ASP A 65 -0.77 -0.44 -0.36
C ASP A 65 -0.30 0.79 -1.15
N ARG A 66 0.99 1.10 -1.02
CA ARG A 66 1.60 2.28 -1.63
C ARG A 66 3.05 2.04 -1.97
N LEU A 67 3.42 2.36 -3.20
CA LEU A 67 4.75 2.05 -3.72
C LEU A 67 5.36 3.21 -4.52
N TYR A 68 6.57 3.62 -4.16
CA TYR A 68 7.46 4.44 -4.98
C TYR A 68 8.28 3.50 -5.86
N ALA A 69 8.09 3.58 -7.18
CA ALA A 69 8.75 2.69 -8.11
C ALA A 69 8.88 3.29 -9.51
N GLU A 70 9.80 2.73 -10.30
CA GLU A 70 9.88 3.01 -11.72
C GLU A 70 8.77 2.28 -12.47
N ILE A 71 8.12 2.99 -13.39
CA ILE A 71 6.98 2.49 -14.17
C ILE A 71 7.45 2.12 -15.57
N GLY A 72 7.33 0.84 -15.92
CA GLY A 72 7.63 0.29 -17.23
C GLY A 72 6.46 0.43 -18.22
N ALA A 73 6.31 -0.57 -19.06
CA ALA A 73 5.21 -0.70 -20.01
C ALA A 73 4.14 -1.65 -19.47
N THR A 74 2.97 -1.67 -20.11
CA THR A 74 1.95 -2.69 -19.87
C THR A 74 2.20 -3.93 -20.71
N ASP A 75 2.03 -5.10 -20.09
CA ASP A 75 1.98 -6.41 -20.74
C ASP A 75 0.65 -7.09 -20.37
N GLY A 76 -0.27 -7.16 -21.35
CA GLY A 76 -1.66 -7.56 -21.11
C GLY A 76 -2.33 -6.67 -20.07
N ASP A 77 -2.88 -7.28 -19.03
CA ASP A 77 -3.60 -6.60 -17.94
C ASP A 77 -2.69 -6.21 -16.76
N SER A 78 -1.37 -6.27 -16.95
CA SER A 78 -0.37 -5.96 -15.92
C SER A 78 0.54 -4.82 -16.35
N LEU A 79 1.00 -4.05 -15.38
CA LEU A 79 2.01 -3.01 -15.51
C LEU A 79 3.34 -3.53 -14.98
N ASP A 80 4.39 -3.39 -15.78
CA ASP A 80 5.75 -3.65 -15.33
C ASP A 80 6.19 -2.55 -14.37
N VAL A 81 6.55 -2.93 -13.15
CA VAL A 81 6.95 -2.01 -12.08
C VAL A 81 8.28 -2.47 -11.51
N ARG A 82 9.24 -1.56 -11.36
CA ARG A 82 10.52 -1.86 -10.72
C ARG A 82 10.68 -1.11 -9.41
N ARG A 83 10.59 -1.86 -8.30
CA ARG A 83 10.86 -1.40 -6.93
C ARG A 83 12.30 -1.70 -6.57
N ASN A 84 13.16 -0.69 -6.59
CA ASN A 84 14.59 -0.88 -6.40
C ASN A 84 15.14 -1.87 -7.45
N GLU A 85 15.65 -3.03 -7.02
CA GLU A 85 16.11 -4.12 -7.89
C GLU A 85 15.02 -5.18 -8.17
N ASP A 86 13.87 -5.10 -7.48
CA ASP A 86 12.76 -6.06 -7.59
C ASP A 86 11.83 -5.66 -8.74
N ALA A 87 11.56 -6.61 -9.65
CA ALA A 87 10.62 -6.43 -10.75
C ALA A 87 9.27 -7.09 -10.39
N LEU A 88 8.19 -6.32 -10.53
CA LEU A 88 6.84 -6.70 -10.17
C LEU A 88 5.92 -6.52 -11.38
N ALA A 89 5.16 -7.55 -11.73
CA ALA A 89 4.01 -7.42 -12.62
C ALA A 89 2.79 -7.05 -11.77
N VAL A 90 2.31 -5.82 -11.89
CA VAL A 90 1.21 -5.28 -11.09
C VAL A 90 -0.08 -5.30 -11.92
N PRO A 91 -1.11 -6.06 -11.53
CA PRO A 91 -2.41 -6.03 -12.23
C PRO A 91 -3.00 -4.62 -12.23
N ILE A 92 -3.50 -4.16 -13.36
CA ILE A 92 -4.09 -2.81 -13.48
C ILE A 92 -5.30 -2.68 -12.55
N GLU A 93 -6.12 -3.73 -12.45
CA GLU A 93 -7.28 -3.77 -11.55
C GLU A 93 -6.91 -3.63 -10.07
N ALA A 94 -5.68 -3.96 -9.65
CA ALA A 94 -5.24 -3.80 -8.27
C ALA A 94 -4.94 -2.33 -7.91
N MET A 95 -4.75 -1.48 -8.93
CA MET A 95 -4.35 -0.09 -8.77
C MET A 95 -5.55 0.84 -8.73
N ARG A 96 -5.47 1.82 -7.82
CA ARG A 96 -6.37 2.98 -7.81
C ARG A 96 -5.82 4.12 -8.67
N GLY A 97 -4.49 4.26 -8.73
CA GLY A 97 -3.88 5.23 -9.62
C GLY A 97 -2.37 5.32 -9.51
N ILE A 98 -1.80 6.13 -10.39
CA ILE A 98 -0.36 6.39 -10.52
C ILE A 98 -0.15 7.89 -10.50
N THR A 99 0.80 8.35 -9.70
CA THR A 99 1.22 9.75 -9.62
C THR A 99 2.64 9.87 -10.15
N PHE A 100 2.86 10.57 -11.26
CA PHE A 100 4.19 10.79 -11.84
C PHE A 100 4.87 12.06 -11.33
N GLN A 101 4.07 13.04 -10.89
CA GLN A 101 4.53 14.32 -10.35
C GLN A 101 3.76 14.63 -9.07
N SER A 102 4.38 15.34 -8.13
CA SER A 102 3.68 15.76 -6.90
C SER A 102 2.40 16.50 -7.25
N LEU A 103 1.28 15.96 -6.79
CA LEU A 103 -0.02 16.62 -6.90
C LEU A 103 -0.09 17.74 -5.87
N ASN A 104 -0.71 18.84 -6.26
CA ASN A 104 -1.00 19.91 -5.32
C ASN A 104 -2.31 19.55 -4.59
N PRO A 105 -2.29 19.38 -3.26
CA PRO A 105 -3.52 19.07 -2.52
C PRO A 105 -4.57 20.19 -2.62
N ASP A 106 -4.15 21.44 -2.86
CA ASP A 106 -5.03 22.61 -2.82
C ASP A 106 -5.79 22.89 -4.13
N ASP A 107 -5.37 22.30 -5.26
CA ASP A 107 -6.03 22.50 -6.57
C ASP A 107 -7.06 21.39 -6.91
N GLY A 108 -7.28 20.46 -5.98
CA GLY A 108 -8.21 19.35 -6.13
C GLY A 108 -7.71 18.24 -7.05
N THR A 109 -6.47 18.28 -7.53
CA THR A 109 -5.87 17.19 -8.32
C THR A 109 -5.71 15.91 -7.51
N GLY A 110 -5.43 16.00 -6.21
CA GLY A 110 -5.42 14.84 -5.31
C GLY A 110 -6.78 14.12 -5.25
N ALA A 111 -7.88 14.88 -5.26
CA ALA A 111 -9.23 14.30 -5.21
C ALA A 111 -9.57 13.44 -6.45
N LEU A 112 -8.88 13.63 -7.58
CA LEU A 112 -9.07 12.81 -8.78
C LEU A 112 -8.64 11.36 -8.56
N LEU A 113 -7.48 11.15 -7.93
CA LEU A 113 -6.97 9.81 -7.62
C LEU A 113 -7.83 9.08 -6.58
N PHE A 114 -8.47 9.84 -5.70
CA PHE A 114 -9.18 9.28 -4.56
C PHE A 114 -10.70 9.30 -4.71
N ARG A 115 -11.22 9.45 -5.93
CA ARG A 115 -12.65 9.32 -6.27
C ARG A 115 -13.18 7.90 -6.02
N ASP A 116 -14.46 7.78 -5.71
CA ASP A 116 -15.11 6.48 -5.41
C ASP A 116 -16.03 5.95 -6.49
N GLU A 117 -16.41 6.83 -7.41
CA GLU A 117 -17.39 6.55 -8.44
C GLU A 117 -16.83 7.00 -9.78
N GLY A 118 -17.40 6.42 -10.84
CA GLY A 118 -17.08 6.76 -12.22
C GLY A 118 -16.59 5.53 -12.99
N ALA A 119 -17.17 5.34 -14.17
CA ALA A 119 -16.87 4.23 -15.05
C ALA A 119 -15.56 4.42 -15.84
N ASP A 120 -15.19 5.66 -16.16
CA ASP A 120 -14.01 5.97 -16.98
C ASP A 120 -12.75 6.12 -16.14
N ASP A 121 -11.59 5.78 -16.70
CA ASP A 121 -10.29 6.22 -16.20
C ASP A 121 -10.09 7.72 -16.45
N LEU A 122 -9.28 8.37 -15.60
CA LEU A 122 -8.97 9.80 -15.73
C LEU A 122 -7.47 10.01 -15.80
N VAL A 123 -7.04 10.78 -16.78
CA VAL A 123 -5.65 11.21 -16.94
C VAL A 123 -5.58 12.70 -16.64
N LEU A 124 -4.78 13.06 -15.65
CA LEU A 124 -4.44 14.44 -15.35
C LEU A 124 -3.18 14.82 -16.12
N LEU A 125 -3.27 15.86 -16.93
CA LEU A 125 -2.14 16.38 -17.69
C LEU A 125 -1.38 17.46 -16.91
N THR A 126 -0.11 17.67 -17.26
CA THR A 126 0.77 18.67 -16.62
C THR A 126 0.32 20.12 -16.80
N ASN A 127 -0.59 20.39 -17.74
CA ASN A 127 -1.24 21.68 -17.91
C ASN A 127 -2.53 21.84 -17.08
N GLY A 128 -2.91 20.83 -16.29
CA GLY A 128 -4.12 20.80 -15.46
C GLY A 128 -5.37 20.25 -16.17
N ASP A 129 -5.30 19.99 -17.47
CA ASP A 129 -6.41 19.40 -18.22
C ASP A 129 -6.65 17.95 -17.79
N ARG A 130 -7.89 17.49 -17.99
CA ARG A 130 -8.33 16.14 -17.66
C ARG A 130 -8.82 15.45 -18.92
N LEU A 131 -8.39 14.22 -19.13
CA LEU A 131 -8.87 13.35 -20.20
C LEU A 131 -9.56 12.14 -19.58
N ALA A 132 -10.81 11.92 -19.94
CA ALA A 132 -11.59 10.76 -19.51
C ALA A 132 -11.66 9.74 -20.64
N GLY A 133 -11.59 8.46 -20.31
CA GLY A 133 -11.68 7.35 -21.25
C GLY A 133 -11.25 6.04 -20.62
N GLN A 134 -11.16 4.99 -21.42
CA GLN A 134 -10.68 3.69 -20.97
C GLN A 134 -9.17 3.58 -21.18
N PHE A 135 -8.44 3.21 -20.12
CA PHE A 135 -7.02 2.87 -20.20
C PHE A 135 -6.83 1.67 -21.14
N VAL A 136 -5.97 1.83 -22.15
CA VAL A 136 -5.66 0.76 -23.10
C VAL A 136 -4.26 0.19 -22.85
N GLY A 137 -3.28 1.04 -22.56
CA GLY A 137 -1.92 0.59 -22.32
C GLY A 137 -0.93 1.72 -22.10
N LEU A 138 0.21 1.40 -21.52
CA LEU A 138 1.32 2.32 -21.29
C LEU A 138 2.56 1.76 -21.99
N SER A 139 3.21 2.53 -22.85
CA SER A 139 4.51 2.20 -23.44
C SER A 139 5.63 2.95 -22.71
N GLU A 140 6.86 2.84 -23.20
CA GLU A 140 7.96 3.66 -22.71
C GLU A 140 7.75 5.17 -22.95
N SER A 141 6.99 5.55 -23.98
CA SER A 141 6.84 6.94 -24.42
C SER A 141 5.45 7.51 -24.23
N ASP A 142 4.40 6.70 -24.34
CA ASP A 142 3.02 7.17 -24.46
C ASP A 142 2.05 6.33 -23.61
N LEU A 143 1.01 6.99 -23.11
CA LEU A 143 -0.21 6.36 -22.65
C LEU A 143 -1.19 6.31 -23.81
N THR A 144 -1.82 5.15 -24.02
CA THR A 144 -2.98 5.00 -24.90
C THR A 144 -4.25 4.97 -24.06
N ILE A 145 -5.19 5.86 -24.39
CA ILE A 145 -6.52 5.91 -23.79
C ILE A 145 -7.57 5.92 -24.91
N ASP A 146 -8.61 5.10 -24.78
CA ASP A 146 -9.76 5.13 -25.67
C ASP A 146 -10.79 6.16 -25.14
N THR A 147 -11.02 7.20 -25.93
CA THR A 147 -12.05 8.21 -25.67
C THR A 147 -13.15 8.07 -26.70
N GLU A 148 -14.34 7.62 -26.27
CA GLU A 148 -15.52 7.48 -27.12
C GLU A 148 -15.29 6.61 -28.40
N GLY A 149 -14.51 5.53 -28.28
CA GLY A 149 -14.20 4.62 -29.38
C GLY A 149 -13.04 5.09 -30.27
N ARG A 150 -12.21 6.02 -29.77
CA ARG A 150 -11.02 6.53 -30.45
C ARG A 150 -9.83 6.48 -29.51
N GLU A 151 -8.80 5.77 -29.93
CA GLU A 151 -7.50 5.77 -29.26
C GLU A 151 -6.81 7.14 -29.40
N VAL A 152 -6.43 7.69 -28.26
CA VAL A 152 -5.65 8.92 -28.12
C VAL A 152 -4.31 8.55 -27.48
N LEU A 153 -3.22 8.94 -28.13
CA LEU A 153 -1.87 8.82 -27.59
C LEU A 153 -1.50 10.09 -26.82
N VAL A 154 -1.13 9.91 -25.56
CA VAL A 154 -0.69 10.99 -24.66
C VAL A 154 0.77 10.74 -24.29
N PRO A 155 1.71 11.63 -24.64
CA PRO A 155 3.10 11.49 -24.25
C PRO A 155 3.23 11.43 -22.73
N ARG A 156 3.98 10.44 -22.20
CA ARG A 156 4.15 10.22 -20.74
C ARG A 156 4.66 11.45 -20.00
N ALA A 157 5.52 12.25 -20.63
CA ALA A 157 6.03 13.49 -20.08
C ALA A 157 4.96 14.57 -19.82
N ARG A 158 3.77 14.43 -20.43
CA ARG A 158 2.62 15.32 -20.22
C ARG A 158 1.65 14.82 -19.17
N ILE A 159 1.90 13.67 -18.55
CA ILE A 159 1.01 13.06 -17.57
C ILE A 159 1.48 13.41 -16.16
N SER A 160 0.59 13.97 -15.36
CA SER A 160 0.82 14.19 -13.92
C SER A 160 0.33 12.99 -13.11
N ALA A 161 -0.85 12.45 -13.44
CA ALA A 161 -1.42 11.30 -12.77
C ALA A 161 -2.42 10.53 -13.66
N ILE A 162 -2.64 9.28 -13.32
CA ILE A 162 -3.68 8.41 -13.86
C ILE A 162 -4.52 7.92 -12.68
N ALA A 163 -5.83 8.15 -12.69
CA ALA A 163 -6.77 7.58 -11.76
C ALA A 163 -7.55 6.48 -12.49
N PHE A 164 -7.46 5.25 -12.01
CA PHE A 164 -8.22 4.15 -12.59
C PHE A 164 -9.70 4.24 -12.20
N SER A 165 -10.57 3.63 -12.99
CA SER A 165 -12.00 3.54 -12.77
C SER A 165 -12.31 2.75 -11.50
N PRO A 166 -12.93 3.35 -10.46
CA PRO A 166 -13.31 2.62 -9.27
C PRO A 166 -14.25 1.43 -9.51
N GLU A 167 -15.00 1.43 -10.62
CA GLU A 167 -15.89 0.34 -11.01
C GLU A 167 -15.16 -0.89 -11.56
N LEU A 168 -13.93 -0.70 -12.08
CA LEU A 168 -13.08 -1.75 -12.62
C LEU A 168 -11.91 -2.11 -11.70
N THR A 169 -11.66 -1.30 -10.67
CA THR A 169 -10.65 -1.58 -9.64
C THR A 169 -11.13 -2.67 -8.68
N ASN A 170 -10.29 -3.68 -8.45
CA ASN A 170 -10.51 -4.74 -7.48
C ASN A 170 -9.47 -4.62 -6.34
N ALA A 171 -9.93 -4.39 -5.12
CA ALA A 171 -9.05 -4.27 -3.96
C ALA A 171 -8.43 -5.63 -3.59
N PRO A 172 -7.09 -5.81 -3.71
CA PRO A 172 -6.48 -7.09 -3.41
C PRO A 172 -6.58 -7.45 -1.93
N THR A 173 -7.05 -8.66 -1.62
CA THR A 173 -7.19 -9.16 -0.24
C THR A 173 -6.36 -10.41 -0.02
N ILE A 174 -5.86 -10.60 1.20
CA ILE A 174 -5.21 -11.84 1.63
C ILE A 174 -6.06 -12.47 2.71
N ASP A 175 -6.43 -13.74 2.50
CA ASP A 175 -7.10 -14.52 3.53
C ASP A 175 -6.09 -15.05 4.54
N GLY A 176 -6.38 -14.82 5.83
CA GLY A 176 -5.60 -15.35 6.94
C GLY A 176 -4.29 -14.59 7.21
N PRO A 177 -3.35 -15.21 7.96
CA PRO A 177 -2.17 -14.51 8.47
C PRO A 177 -1.32 -13.91 7.37
N HIS A 178 -1.09 -12.60 7.45
CA HIS A 178 -0.33 -11.84 6.47
C HIS A 178 0.47 -10.74 7.14
N GLN A 179 1.26 -10.01 6.36
CA GLN A 179 2.16 -8.97 6.84
C GLN A 179 2.06 -7.73 5.99
N ILE A 180 2.40 -6.59 6.60
CA ILE A 180 2.71 -5.37 5.85
C ILE A 180 4.20 -5.13 5.98
N VAL A 181 4.90 -5.16 4.85
CA VAL A 181 6.35 -4.93 4.77
C VAL A 181 6.57 -3.50 4.33
N HIS A 182 7.27 -2.73 5.16
CA HIS A 182 7.67 -1.35 4.89
C HIS A 182 9.15 -1.32 4.51
N ASP A 183 9.48 -0.58 3.46
CA ASP A 183 10.84 -0.31 3.03
C ASP A 183 11.01 1.20 2.70
N VAL A 184 12.09 1.55 2.00
CA VAL A 184 12.32 2.93 1.54
C VAL A 184 11.35 3.37 0.44
N SER A 185 10.75 2.40 -0.26
CA SER A 185 9.85 2.53 -1.39
C SER A 185 8.38 2.47 -0.98
N GLY A 186 8.03 2.41 0.31
CA GLY A 186 6.65 2.43 0.77
C GLY A 186 6.29 1.15 1.53
N TRP A 187 5.09 0.61 1.28
CA TRP A 187 4.63 -0.62 1.91
C TRP A 187 3.77 -1.48 0.99
N LEU A 188 3.92 -2.79 1.13
CA LEU A 188 3.08 -3.80 0.49
C LEU A 188 2.54 -4.79 1.51
N THR A 189 1.30 -5.22 1.30
CA THR A 189 0.66 -6.32 2.02
C THR A 189 1.04 -7.64 1.36
N VAL A 190 1.53 -8.59 2.15
CA VAL A 190 2.17 -9.83 1.68
C VAL A 190 1.79 -11.04 2.53
N GLN A 191 1.72 -12.22 1.90
CA GLN A 191 1.59 -13.52 2.56
C GLN A 191 2.90 -14.30 2.48
N GLY A 192 3.14 -15.17 3.46
CA GLY A 192 4.26 -16.11 3.44
C GLY A 192 5.63 -15.44 3.48
N LEU A 193 5.75 -14.28 4.14
CA LEU A 193 7.03 -13.58 4.25
C LEU A 193 8.03 -14.41 5.04
N LYS A 194 9.16 -14.74 4.40
CA LYS A 194 10.25 -15.54 4.97
C LYS A 194 11.62 -15.01 4.55
N GLN A 195 12.65 -15.40 5.30
CA GLN A 195 14.04 -15.14 4.91
C GLN A 195 14.54 -16.25 3.99
N THR A 196 15.29 -15.87 2.95
CA THR A 196 15.96 -16.79 2.00
C THR A 196 17.38 -17.13 2.49
N ASP A 197 18.05 -18.08 1.81
CA ASP A 197 19.39 -18.54 2.19
C ASP A 197 20.47 -17.45 2.11
N ASP A 198 20.34 -16.51 1.18
CA ASP A 198 21.22 -15.31 1.09
C ASP A 198 20.86 -14.23 2.13
N GLY A 199 19.74 -14.42 2.82
CA GLY A 199 19.17 -13.58 3.84
C GLY A 199 18.38 -12.38 3.36
N SER A 200 18.07 -12.32 2.07
CA SER A 200 16.99 -11.48 1.56
C SER A 200 15.63 -11.98 2.08
N TRP A 201 14.58 -11.21 1.82
CA TRP A 201 13.22 -11.54 2.20
C TRP A 201 12.41 -11.83 0.95
N SER A 202 11.49 -12.78 1.04
CA SER A 202 10.56 -13.11 -0.04
C SER A 202 9.16 -13.32 0.49
N GLY A 203 8.16 -12.97 -0.30
CA GLY A 203 6.75 -13.19 -0.01
C GLY A 203 5.89 -12.99 -1.26
N THR A 204 4.59 -13.24 -1.13
CA THR A 204 3.62 -13.04 -2.20
C THR A 204 2.75 -11.83 -1.86
N THR A 205 2.70 -10.83 -2.74
CA THR A 205 1.88 -9.63 -2.58
C THR A 205 0.39 -9.96 -2.55
N ALA A 206 -0.44 -9.05 -2.02
CA ALA A 206 -1.90 -9.22 -2.00
C ALA A 206 -2.51 -9.38 -3.41
N PHE A 207 -1.84 -8.86 -4.44
CA PHE A 207 -2.23 -9.02 -5.84
C PHE A 207 -1.56 -10.23 -6.53
N GLY A 208 -0.95 -11.14 -5.76
CA GLY A 208 -0.46 -12.44 -6.24
C GLY A 208 0.95 -12.45 -6.83
N ALA A 209 1.59 -11.29 -7.07
CA ALA A 209 2.96 -11.25 -7.57
C ALA A 209 3.96 -11.63 -6.47
N PRO A 210 5.02 -12.41 -6.77
CA PRO A 210 6.15 -12.58 -5.86
C PRO A 210 6.88 -11.25 -5.68
N ALA A 211 7.33 -10.97 -4.46
CA ALA A 211 8.11 -9.78 -4.14
C ALA A 211 9.32 -10.13 -3.28
N SER A 212 10.43 -9.40 -3.49
CA SER A 212 11.69 -9.63 -2.79
C SER A 212 12.32 -8.36 -2.23
N TRP A 213 12.88 -8.44 -1.02
CA TRP A 213 13.56 -7.32 -0.37
C TRP A 213 14.98 -7.72 0.01
N ALA A 214 15.94 -6.84 -0.26
CA ALA A 214 17.28 -7.00 0.29
C ALA A 214 17.22 -7.09 1.83
N ARG A 215 18.18 -7.81 2.41
CA ARG A 215 18.29 -8.04 3.87
C ARG A 215 18.09 -6.76 4.68
N ASP A 216 18.78 -5.69 4.26
CA ASP A 216 18.81 -4.39 4.95
C ASP A 216 17.80 -3.37 4.36
N GLY A 217 16.99 -3.78 3.38
CA GLY A 217 15.98 -2.93 2.75
C GLY A 217 14.69 -2.83 3.54
N VAL A 218 14.37 -3.84 4.35
CA VAL A 218 13.16 -3.87 5.18
C VAL A 218 13.33 -2.96 6.40
N ARG A 219 12.39 -2.02 6.58
CA ARG A 219 12.35 -1.09 7.71
C ARG A 219 11.40 -1.55 8.81
N ARG A 220 10.27 -2.13 8.43
CA ARG A 220 9.28 -2.64 9.37
C ARG A 220 8.50 -3.79 8.78
N VAL A 221 8.17 -4.77 9.61
CA VAL A 221 7.21 -5.83 9.28
C VAL A 221 6.10 -5.78 10.32
N GLN A 222 4.86 -5.61 9.90
CA GLN A 222 3.68 -5.73 10.77
C GLN A 222 3.06 -7.11 10.58
N PHE A 223 2.67 -7.80 11.65
CA PHE A 223 1.98 -9.09 11.56
C PHE A 223 0.48 -8.90 11.80
N LEU A 224 -0.32 -9.33 10.83
CA LEU A 224 -1.77 -9.13 10.79
C LEU A 224 -2.51 -10.46 10.60
N GLU A 225 -3.81 -10.42 10.91
CA GLU A 225 -4.80 -11.49 10.77
C GLU A 225 -4.35 -12.85 11.32
N GLY A 226 -3.87 -12.77 12.57
CA GLY A 226 -3.68 -13.90 13.48
C GLY A 226 -4.27 -13.55 14.85
N ARG A 227 -3.43 -13.08 15.77
CA ARG A 227 -3.89 -12.51 17.05
C ARG A 227 -4.10 -10.99 17.02
N VAL A 228 -3.84 -10.37 15.87
CA VAL A 228 -3.99 -8.93 15.63
C VAL A 228 -4.89 -8.77 14.42
N VAL A 229 -6.03 -8.10 14.58
CA VAL A 229 -6.96 -7.80 13.50
C VAL A 229 -7.16 -6.29 13.46
N PRO A 230 -6.76 -5.60 12.37
CA PRO A 230 -7.03 -4.18 12.21
C PRO A 230 -8.54 -3.92 12.20
N LEU A 231 -9.01 -2.89 12.90
CA LEU A 231 -10.42 -2.48 12.81
C LEU A 231 -10.83 -2.08 11.37
N SER A 232 -9.86 -1.71 10.53
CA SER A 232 -10.08 -1.37 9.14
C SER A 232 -10.34 -2.57 8.23
N SER A 233 -10.01 -3.80 8.65
CA SER A 233 -10.40 -5.03 7.93
C SER A 233 -11.76 -5.58 8.40
N LEU A 234 -12.32 -5.03 9.48
CA LEU A 234 -13.63 -5.41 9.99
C LEU A 234 -14.74 -4.53 9.40
N THR A 235 -15.87 -5.16 9.05
CA THR A 235 -17.11 -4.42 8.80
C THR A 235 -17.72 -3.96 10.13
N PRO A 236 -17.97 -2.66 10.34
CA PRO A 236 -18.67 -2.19 11.52
C PRO A 236 -20.08 -2.79 11.62
N ALA A 237 -20.48 -3.20 12.82
CA ALA A 237 -21.85 -3.68 13.09
C ALA A 237 -22.88 -2.55 13.01
N ASN A 238 -22.48 -1.32 13.35
CA ASN A 238 -23.32 -0.15 13.22
C ASN A 238 -22.50 1.10 12.89
N VAL A 239 -23.06 1.93 12.02
CA VAL A 239 -22.49 3.20 11.58
C VAL A 239 -23.50 4.31 11.83
N GLU A 240 -23.16 5.26 12.70
CA GLU A 240 -23.92 6.49 12.90
C GLU A 240 -23.10 7.67 12.37
N LEU A 241 -23.63 8.33 11.34
CA LEU A 241 -22.97 9.43 10.66
C LEU A 241 -23.87 10.67 10.72
N THR A 242 -23.36 11.78 11.26
CA THR A 242 -24.04 13.08 11.13
C THR A 242 -23.37 13.91 10.04
N PRO A 243 -23.99 14.07 8.86
CA PRO A 243 -23.42 14.88 7.78
C PRO A 243 -23.13 16.32 8.22
N TYR A 244 -22.13 16.93 7.59
CA TYR A 244 -21.92 18.37 7.71
C TYR A 244 -22.58 19.07 6.53
N LEU A 245 -23.72 19.73 6.78
CA LEU A 245 -24.62 20.23 5.74
C LEU A 245 -25.07 19.05 4.84
N ASP A 246 -25.01 19.21 3.53
CA ASP A 246 -25.41 18.19 2.55
C ASP A 246 -24.25 17.25 2.14
N ARG A 247 -23.05 17.45 2.72
CA ARG A 247 -21.86 16.65 2.36
C ARG A 247 -21.73 15.43 3.27
N VAL A 248 -21.98 14.26 2.69
CA VAL A 248 -21.67 12.97 3.28
C VAL A 248 -20.19 12.67 3.04
N TRP A 249 -19.46 12.38 4.12
CA TRP A 249 -18.07 11.97 4.05
C TRP A 249 -18.01 10.47 4.37
N PRO A 250 -17.71 9.60 3.40
CA PRO A 250 -17.73 8.17 3.62
C PRO A 250 -16.64 7.76 4.61
N ILE A 251 -16.90 6.70 5.36
CA ILE A 251 -15.88 6.05 6.19
C ILE A 251 -14.90 5.33 5.27
N ARG A 252 -13.62 5.38 5.63
CA ARG A 252 -12.54 4.83 4.82
C ARG A 252 -11.70 3.88 5.63
N SER A 253 -11.40 2.72 5.05
CA SER A 253 -10.36 1.83 5.55
C SER A 253 -9.03 2.18 4.93
N ASN A 254 -7.97 2.20 5.74
CA ASN A 254 -6.57 2.41 5.35
C ASN A 254 -6.30 3.74 4.62
N ARG A 255 -7.20 4.73 4.77
CA ARG A 255 -7.16 6.05 4.13
C ARG A 255 -7.74 7.12 5.04
N ALA A 256 -7.39 8.37 4.79
CA ALA A 256 -8.06 9.53 5.37
C ALA A 256 -9.49 9.64 4.83
N VAL A 257 -10.36 10.40 5.51
CA VAL A 257 -11.76 10.60 5.09
C VAL A 257 -11.88 11.25 3.70
N THR A 258 -10.87 12.02 3.30
CA THR A 258 -10.72 12.62 1.96
C THR A 258 -10.32 11.61 0.88
N GLY A 259 -9.99 10.38 1.28
CA GLY A 259 -9.53 9.30 0.41
C GLY A 259 -8.00 9.26 0.23
N GLU A 260 -7.29 10.32 0.65
CA GLU A 260 -5.82 10.41 0.62
C GLU A 260 -5.15 9.41 1.58
N PRO A 261 -3.82 9.20 1.47
CA PRO A 261 -3.08 8.35 2.41
C PRO A 261 -3.28 8.80 3.86
N LEU A 262 -3.61 7.86 4.75
CA LEU A 262 -3.89 8.14 6.15
C LEU A 262 -2.65 8.71 6.84
N THR A 263 -2.60 10.02 7.04
CA THR A 263 -1.42 10.72 7.55
C THR A 263 -1.76 11.53 8.79
N ALA A 264 -0.97 11.35 9.85
CA ALA A 264 -1.08 12.14 11.08
C ALA A 264 0.30 12.61 11.52
N VAL A 265 0.44 13.92 11.78
CA VAL A 265 1.71 14.54 12.23
C VAL A 265 2.89 14.20 11.30
N GLY A 266 2.63 14.18 9.98
CA GLY A 266 3.64 13.88 8.95
C GLY A 266 4.00 12.39 8.81
N VAL A 267 3.36 11.50 9.56
CA VAL A 267 3.55 10.05 9.45
C VAL A 267 2.36 9.45 8.72
N THR A 268 2.62 8.71 7.64
CA THR A 268 1.59 7.97 6.91
C THR A 268 1.49 6.54 7.44
N PHE A 269 0.26 6.07 7.64
CA PHE A 269 -0.07 4.77 8.22
C PHE A 269 -0.67 3.85 7.15
N ALA A 270 -0.20 2.60 7.12
CA ALA A 270 -0.71 1.59 6.21
C ALA A 270 -2.12 1.08 6.59
N THR A 271 -2.44 1.08 7.89
CA THR A 271 -3.76 0.67 8.40
C THR A 271 -4.38 1.73 9.28
N GLY A 272 -5.72 1.77 9.28
CA GLY A 272 -6.49 2.67 10.14
C GLY A 272 -7.83 3.06 9.51
N ILE A 273 -8.55 3.95 10.18
CA ILE A 273 -9.90 4.34 9.77
C ILE A 273 -9.96 5.86 9.58
N GLY A 274 -10.35 6.29 8.39
CA GLY A 274 -10.71 7.67 8.08
C GLY A 274 -12.17 7.94 8.40
N VAL A 275 -12.40 8.85 9.36
CA VAL A 275 -13.73 9.34 9.73
C VAL A 275 -13.72 10.86 9.82
N HIS A 276 -14.91 11.46 9.87
CA HIS A 276 -15.09 12.87 10.21
C HIS A 276 -15.70 13.04 11.61
N SER A 277 -15.71 14.28 12.12
CA SER A 277 -16.35 14.62 13.40
C SER A 277 -17.83 14.27 13.41
N ARG A 278 -18.36 13.77 14.55
CA ARG A 278 -19.74 13.25 14.69
C ARG A 278 -20.01 11.98 13.85
N CYS A 279 -19.03 11.09 13.82
CA CYS A 279 -19.17 9.71 13.34
C CYS A 279 -18.96 8.74 14.51
N ARG A 280 -19.79 7.69 14.58
CA ARG A 280 -19.65 6.58 15.53
C ARG A 280 -19.65 5.27 14.75
N LEU A 281 -18.60 4.48 14.97
CA LEU A 281 -18.49 3.12 14.47
C LEU A 281 -18.57 2.17 15.66
N SER A 282 -19.46 1.18 15.58
CA SER A 282 -19.57 0.13 16.58
C SER A 282 -19.15 -1.20 15.95
N TYR A 283 -18.28 -1.93 16.62
CA TYR A 283 -17.79 -3.23 16.19
C TYR A 283 -18.26 -4.29 17.18
N ASP A 284 -18.77 -5.40 16.67
CA ASP A 284 -18.94 -6.60 17.46
C ASP A 284 -17.64 -7.38 17.43
N LEU A 285 -16.96 -7.46 18.58
CA LEU A 285 -15.67 -8.13 18.71
C LEU A 285 -15.82 -9.56 19.25
N GLY A 286 -17.06 -10.07 19.39
CA GLY A 286 -17.33 -11.49 19.63
C GLY A 286 -16.62 -12.08 20.85
N GLY A 287 -16.63 -11.34 21.97
CA GLY A 287 -16.06 -11.80 23.24
C GLY A 287 -16.69 -13.08 23.77
#